data_AF-A0A4S0IES9-F1
#
_entry.id   AF-A0A4S0IES9-F1
#
_cell.length_a   1.000
_cell.length_b   1.000
_cell.length_c   1.000
_cell.angle_alpha   90.00
_cell.angle_beta   90.00
_cell.angle_gamma   90.00
#
_symmetry.space_group_name_H-M   'P 1'
#
loop_
_entity.id
_entity.type
_entity.pdbx_description
1 polymer ?
#
loop_
_entity_poly.entity_id
_entity_poly.type
_entity_poly.pdbx_seq_one_letter_code
_entity_poly.pdbx_strand_id
1 'polypeptide(L)'
;SVGLDLSAIDADLPLPDGVVWNMRYRAGRPDAEPVRVSSEELWQRLDVFLREIVPVAEEAGVMLAAHPDDPPAEALRGAARLVNRPEKYDRLMNIVDSPSNGLELCL
;
A
#
# COMPACT_ATOMS: atom_id res chain seq x y z
N SER A 1 16.85 2.66 1.25
CA SER A 1 15.75 2.57 2.24
C SER A 1 16.18 1.64 3.35
N VAL A 2 15.73 1.89 4.58
CA VAL A 2 15.84 0.92 5.67
C VAL A 2 14.67 -0.03 5.50
N GLY A 3 14.86 -1.11 4.73
CA GLY A 3 13.85 -2.16 4.63
C GLY A 3 13.75 -2.90 5.97
N LEU A 4 12.54 -3.25 6.38
CA LEU A 4 12.35 -4.07 7.57
C LEU A 4 12.95 -5.46 7.33
N ASP A 5 13.87 -5.88 8.20
CA ASP A 5 14.35 -7.26 8.21
C ASP A 5 13.25 -8.18 8.73
N LEU A 6 12.62 -8.93 7.82
CA LEU A 6 11.56 -9.86 8.14
C LEU A 6 12.07 -11.21 8.67
N SER A 7 13.39 -11.45 8.72
CA SER A 7 13.93 -12.76 9.12
C SER A 7 13.57 -13.16 10.56
N ALA A 8 13.22 -12.19 11.40
CA ALA A 8 12.82 -12.39 12.78
C ALA A 8 11.30 -12.49 13.01
N ILE A 9 10.46 -12.32 11.98
CA ILE A 9 9.00 -12.34 12.10
C ILE A 9 8.34 -13.22 11.04
N ASP A 10 7.25 -13.90 11.40
CA ASP A 10 6.38 -14.52 10.40
C ASP A 10 5.55 -13.43 9.71
N ALA A 11 6.01 -13.01 8.53
CA ALA A 11 5.41 -11.93 7.77
C ALA A 11 3.98 -12.23 7.29
N ASP A 12 3.59 -13.51 7.26
CA ASP A 12 2.27 -13.93 6.80
C ASP A 12 1.23 -13.99 7.93
N LEU A 13 1.66 -13.79 9.18
CA LEU A 13 0.79 -13.88 10.33
C LEU A 13 0.59 -12.53 11.04
N PRO A 14 -0.61 -12.26 11.58
CA PRO A 14 -1.84 -13.08 11.51
C PRO A 14 -2.80 -12.68 10.38
N LEU A 15 -3.21 -13.60 9.51
CA LEU A 15 -4.52 -13.58 8.82
C LEU A 15 -5.03 -15.02 8.71
N PRO A 16 -6.09 -15.38 9.45
CA PRO A 16 -7.21 -16.09 8.84
C PRO A 16 -8.54 -15.59 9.41
N ASP A 17 -8.92 -14.40 8.95
CA ASP A 17 -10.28 -13.87 8.97
C ASP A 17 -10.90 -13.47 10.32
N GLY A 18 -10.25 -12.49 10.95
CA GLY A 18 -10.84 -11.57 11.92
C GLY A 18 -9.95 -10.35 12.14
N VAL A 19 -8.95 -10.17 11.29
CA VAL A 19 -7.89 -9.17 11.39
C VAL A 19 -7.76 -8.46 10.04
N VAL A 20 -7.57 -7.14 10.08
CA VAL A 20 -7.21 -6.30 8.94
C VAL A 20 -6.08 -5.39 9.42
N TRP A 21 -4.96 -5.36 8.71
CA TRP A 21 -3.71 -4.76 9.20
C TRP A 21 -3.35 -5.29 10.59
N ASN A 22 -3.25 -4.41 11.59
CA ASN A 22 -3.00 -4.77 12.98
C ASN A 22 -4.28 -4.77 13.85
N MET A 23 -5.45 -4.58 13.26
CA MET A 23 -6.72 -4.49 13.99
C MET A 23 -7.49 -5.80 13.94
N ARG A 24 -7.95 -6.29 15.09
CA ARG A 24 -8.89 -7.42 15.18
C ARG A 24 -10.31 -6.87 15.26
N TYR A 25 -11.13 -7.17 14.26
CA TYR A 25 -12.53 -6.73 14.19
C TYR A 25 -13.53 -7.84 14.53
N ARG A 26 -13.09 -9.11 14.55
CA ARG A 26 -13.86 -10.26 15.03
C ARG A 26 -12.96 -11.44 15.40
N ALA A 27 -13.56 -12.50 15.91
CA ALA A 27 -12.87 -13.77 16.08
C ALA A 27 -12.39 -14.31 14.72
N GLY A 28 -11.16 -14.84 14.69
CA GLY A 28 -10.60 -15.49 13.51
C GLY A 28 -11.35 -16.76 13.17
N ARG A 29 -11.34 -17.12 11.89
CA ARG A 29 -11.91 -18.35 11.36
C ARG A 29 -10.78 -19.28 10.89
N PRO A 30 -10.53 -20.41 11.57
CA PRO A 30 -9.41 -21.29 11.22
C PRO A 30 -9.48 -21.87 9.80
N ASP A 31 -10.66 -21.89 9.19
CA ASP A 31 -10.96 -22.39 7.85
C ASP A 31 -10.86 -21.31 6.76
N ALA A 32 -10.54 -20.08 7.12
CA ALA A 32 -10.51 -18.98 6.16
C ALA A 32 -9.21 -18.94 5.37
N GLU A 33 -9.35 -18.91 4.04
CA GLU A 33 -8.22 -18.75 3.14
C GLU A 33 -7.67 -17.32 3.19
N PRO A 34 -6.33 -17.14 3.30
CA PRO A 34 -5.72 -15.82 3.21
C PRO A 34 -5.94 -15.20 1.83
N VAL A 35 -6.37 -13.94 1.81
CA VAL A 35 -6.46 -13.15 0.58
C VAL A 35 -5.05 -12.78 0.14
N ARG A 36 -4.73 -13.03 -1.14
CA ARG A 36 -3.44 -12.68 -1.73
C ARG A 36 -3.62 -11.56 -2.73
N VAL A 37 -2.69 -10.60 -2.74
CA VAL A 37 -2.66 -9.50 -3.71
C VAL A 37 -1.23 -9.37 -4.23
N SER A 38 -1.07 -9.56 -5.54
CA SER A 38 0.24 -9.43 -6.18
C SER A 38 0.65 -7.96 -6.30
N SER A 39 1.94 -7.71 -6.49
CA SER A 39 2.46 -6.35 -6.76
C SER A 39 1.82 -5.77 -8.02
N GLU A 40 1.70 -6.57 -9.08
CA GLU A 40 1.07 -6.16 -10.35
C GLU A 40 -0.37 -5.72 -10.15
N GLU A 41 -1.17 -6.53 -9.46
CA GLU A 41 -2.57 -6.22 -9.20
C GLU A 41 -2.72 -4.96 -8.33
N LEU A 42 -1.87 -4.80 -7.33
CA LEU A 42 -1.89 -3.63 -6.46
C LEU A 42 -1.53 -2.34 -7.23
N TRP A 43 -0.52 -2.40 -8.12
CA TRP A 43 -0.16 -1.29 -8.98
C TRP A 43 -1.23 -0.96 -10.02
N GLN A 44 -1.90 -1.96 -10.58
CA GLN A 44 -3.02 -1.75 -11.50
C GLN A 44 -4.18 -1.02 -10.81
N ARG A 45 -4.51 -1.42 -9.58
CA ARG A 45 -5.54 -0.75 -8.77
C ARG A 45 -5.15 0.70 -8.44
N LEU A 46 -3.88 0.94 -8.11
CA LEU A 46 -3.38 2.29 -7.86
C LEU A 46 -3.43 3.17 -9.12
N ASP A 47 -3.05 2.63 -10.28
CA ASP A 47 -3.10 3.36 -11.56
C ASP A 47 -4.53 3.84 -11.86
N VAL A 48 -5.52 2.95 -11.76
CA VAL A 48 -6.93 3.30 -11.90
C VAL A 48 -7.35 4.34 -10.87
N PHE A 49 -7.01 4.15 -9.60
CA PHE A 49 -7.39 5.08 -8.54
C PHE A 49 -6.84 6.50 -8.79
N LEU A 50 -5.54 6.64 -9.09
CA LEU A 50 -4.92 7.94 -9.31
C LEU A 50 -5.44 8.63 -10.58
N ARG A 51 -5.66 7.88 -11.66
CA ARG A 51 -6.24 8.45 -12.90
C ARG A 51 -7.63 9.04 -12.69
N GLU A 52 -8.42 8.47 -11.79
CA GLU A 52 -9.77 8.95 -11.46
C GLU A 52 -9.75 10.08 -10.42
N ILE A 53 -8.94 9.96 -9.35
CA ILE A 53 -9.00 10.90 -8.22
C ILE A 53 -8.16 12.16 -8.41
N VAL A 54 -7.03 12.09 -9.12
CA VAL A 54 -6.12 13.24 -9.27
C VAL A 54 -6.79 14.42 -9.99
N PRO A 55 -7.54 14.23 -11.10
CA PRO A 55 -8.27 15.33 -11.73
C PRO A 55 -9.29 16.00 -10.79
N VAL A 56 -10.00 15.19 -9.99
CA VAL A 56 -10.96 15.70 -9.00
C VAL A 56 -10.25 16.51 -7.91
N ALA A 57 -9.08 16.04 -7.44
CA ALA A 57 -8.28 16.77 -6.47
C ALA A 57 -7.79 18.11 -7.05
N GLU A 58 -7.34 18.12 -8.29
CA GLU A 58 -6.89 19.33 -8.99
C GLU A 58 -8.03 20.36 -9.16
N GLU A 59 -9.22 19.92 -9.60
CA GLU A 59 -10.42 20.76 -9.69
C GLU A 59 -10.85 21.35 -8.34
N ALA A 60 -10.68 20.58 -7.27
CA ALA A 60 -10.98 21.00 -5.90
C ALA A 60 -9.87 21.88 -5.27
N GLY A 61 -8.74 22.09 -5.94
CA GLY A 61 -7.58 22.78 -5.37
C GLY A 61 -6.93 22.02 -4.21
N VAL A 62 -7.05 20.69 -4.20
CA VAL A 62 -6.51 19.78 -3.19
C VAL A 62 -5.22 19.13 -3.69
N MET A 63 -4.24 19.01 -2.80
CA MET A 63 -3.03 18.22 -3.00
C MET A 63 -3.17 16.89 -2.25
N LEU A 64 -3.06 15.78 -2.97
CA LEU A 64 -2.95 14.45 -2.38
C LEU A 64 -1.51 14.24 -1.91
N ALA A 65 -1.32 13.45 -0.87
CA ALA A 65 0.00 13.14 -0.33
C ALA A 65 0.09 11.65 -0.02
N ALA A 66 0.80 10.90 -0.87
CA ALA A 66 1.00 9.47 -0.68
C ALA A 66 2.00 9.22 0.45
N HIS A 67 1.51 8.68 1.57
CA HIS A 67 2.32 8.21 2.68
C HIS A 67 2.99 6.87 2.31
N PRO A 68 4.26 6.64 2.71
CA PRO A 68 4.95 5.38 2.44
C PRO A 68 4.34 4.19 3.17
N ASP A 69 4.69 2.98 2.75
CA ASP A 69 4.26 1.79 3.46
C ASP A 69 4.97 1.62 4.80
N ASP A 70 4.20 1.54 5.89
CA ASP A 70 4.68 1.21 7.24
C ASP A 70 4.18 -0.19 7.71
N PRO A 71 5.07 -1.16 7.97
CA PRO A 71 6.52 -1.08 7.77
C PRO A 71 6.91 -1.22 6.29
N PRO A 72 8.10 -0.73 5.91
CA PRO A 72 8.62 -0.86 4.55
C PRO A 72 9.14 -2.28 4.31
N ALA A 73 8.32 -3.11 3.67
CA ALA A 73 8.59 -4.51 3.34
C ALA A 73 8.08 -4.82 1.91
N GLU A 74 8.55 -5.87 1.23
CA GLU A 74 8.04 -6.19 -0.12
C GLU A 74 6.61 -6.74 -0.11
N ALA A 75 6.29 -7.56 0.89
CA ALA A 75 4.95 -8.11 1.10
C ALA A 75 4.75 -8.39 2.60
N LEU A 76 3.49 -8.34 3.03
CA LEU A 76 3.04 -8.74 4.36
C LEU A 76 1.68 -9.43 4.22
N ARG A 77 1.48 -10.53 4.93
CA ARG A 77 0.18 -11.21 5.07
C ARG A 77 -0.47 -11.53 3.72
N GLY A 78 0.32 -12.09 2.81
CA GLY A 78 -0.11 -12.41 1.45
C GLY A 78 -0.34 -11.23 0.51
N ALA A 79 -0.15 -9.98 0.94
CA ALA A 79 -0.33 -8.78 0.12
C ALA A 79 0.99 -8.05 -0.16
N ALA A 80 1.22 -7.67 -1.41
CA ALA A 80 2.33 -6.80 -1.78
C ALA A 80 2.21 -5.40 -1.14
N ARG A 81 3.33 -4.69 -1.05
CA ARG A 81 3.39 -3.29 -0.61
C ARG A 81 3.74 -2.39 -1.82
N LEU A 82 3.14 -1.20 -1.86
CA LEU A 82 3.28 -0.20 -2.93
C LEU A 82 4.55 0.61 -2.81
N VAL A 83 4.68 1.52 -1.85
CA VAL A 83 5.74 2.53 -1.79
C VAL A 83 6.64 2.24 -0.59
N ASN A 84 7.61 1.35 -0.78
CA ASN A 84 8.55 0.88 0.24
C ASN A 84 10.04 1.14 -0.12
N ARG A 85 10.30 1.68 -1.31
CA ARG A 85 11.64 1.95 -1.87
C ARG A 85 11.60 3.17 -2.79
N PRO A 86 12.73 3.91 -2.93
CA PRO A 86 12.82 5.12 -3.74
C PRO A 86 12.24 4.97 -5.16
N GLU A 87 12.55 3.87 -5.85
CA GLU A 87 12.16 3.66 -7.25
C GLU A 87 10.63 3.54 -7.43
N LYS A 88 9.92 3.16 -6.36
CA LYS A 88 8.47 3.04 -6.37
C LYS A 88 7.78 4.40 -6.21
N TYR A 89 8.43 5.40 -5.62
CA TYR A 89 7.94 6.78 -5.63
C TYR A 89 7.93 7.33 -7.05
N ASP A 90 9.03 7.13 -7.81
CA ASP A 90 9.11 7.55 -9.21
C ASP A 90 7.99 6.91 -10.03
N ARG A 91 7.71 5.62 -9.82
CA ARG A 91 6.59 4.94 -10.49
C ARG A 91 5.25 5.60 -10.16
N LEU A 92 4.97 5.91 -8.88
CA LEU A 92 3.72 6.54 -8.46
C LEU A 92 3.54 7.92 -9.08
N MET A 93 4.59 8.75 -9.02
CA MET A 93 4.58 10.11 -9.56
C MET A 93 4.35 10.14 -11.07
N ASN A 94 4.84 9.13 -11.79
CA ASN A 94 4.68 9.00 -13.23
C ASN A 94 3.30 8.48 -13.69
N ILE A 95 2.39 8.10 -12.77
CA ILE A 95 1.04 7.63 -13.14
C ILE A 95 0.20 8.79 -13.71
N VAL A 96 0.19 9.92 -12.99
CA VAL A 96 -0.44 11.18 -13.40
C VAL A 96 0.53 12.32 -13.08
N ASP A 97 1.01 12.99 -14.11
CA ASP A 97 1.88 14.17 -14.01
C ASP A 97 1.05 15.41 -13.64
N SER A 98 0.79 15.59 -12.35
CA SER A 98 0.04 16.72 -11.80
C SER A 98 0.61 17.11 -10.42
N PRO A 99 0.68 18.42 -10.09
CA PRO A 99 1.09 18.87 -8.76
C PRO A 99 0.14 18.39 -7.65
N SER A 100 -1.08 17.99 -7.98
CA SER A 100 -2.04 17.40 -7.03
C SER A 100 -1.74 15.93 -6.69
N ASN A 101 -0.83 15.27 -7.42
CA ASN A 101 -0.33 13.92 -7.11
C ASN A 101 0.98 14.03 -6.31
N GLY A 102 0.90 14.32 -5.01
CA GLY A 102 2.06 14.56 -4.16
C GLY A 102 2.48 13.35 -3.31
N LEU A 103 3.64 13.50 -2.67
CA LEU A 103 4.21 12.54 -1.70
C LEU A 103 4.24 13.16 -0.31
N GLU A 104 4.02 12.34 0.70
CA GLU A 104 4.27 12.71 2.10
C GLU A 104 5.61 12.14 2.56
N LEU A 105 6.33 12.91 3.39
CA LEU A 105 7.62 12.52 3.93
C LEU A 105 7.48 12.13 5.42
N CYS A 106 7.23 10.84 5.65
CA CYS A 106 7.27 10.23 6.98
C CYS A 106 8.72 9.83 7.33
N LEU A 107 9.28 10.40 8.40
CA LEU A 107 10.67 10.20 8.87
C LEU A 107 10.75 9.40 10.16
#